data_AF-A0A9D6RL39-F1
#
_entry.id   AF-A0A9D6RL39-F1
#
_cell.length_a   1.000
_cell.length_b   1.000
_cell.length_c   1.000
_cell.angle_alpha   90.00
_cell.angle_beta   90.00
_cell.angle_gamma   90.00
#
_symmetry.space_group_name_H-M   'P 1'
#
loop_
_entity.id
_entity.type
_entity.pdbx_description
1 polymer ?
#
loop_
_entity_poly.entity_id
_entity_poly.type
_entity_poly.pdbx_seq_one_letter_code
_entity_poly.pdbx_strand_id
1 'polypeptide(L)'
;MKRTPRRGGRHRLRSSRAASSWPEWTWGETLSAVLTPSILVAVVTPSGSLLYALSGGTPGSVLAFSLDLQGGLNPVPGSPFAVGDAPTNLALSPSGTFLFVTNSTGSTVSTFSIGGTGVLTPVNGSPFPLPGTGPTSISAGL
;
A
#
# COMPACT_ATOMS: atom_id res chain seq x y z
N MET A 1 65.88 -1.31 60.08
CA MET A 1 66.17 -2.76 60.06
C MET A 1 64.98 -3.51 59.45
N LYS A 2 65.24 -4.44 58.50
CA LYS A 2 64.52 -5.70 58.15
C LYS A 2 62.97 -5.74 58.29
N ARG A 3 62.13 -6.23 57.37
CA ARG A 3 62.21 -7.21 56.25
C ARG A 3 60.87 -7.15 55.45
N THR A 4 60.91 -7.49 54.17
CA THR A 4 59.80 -7.80 53.24
C THR A 4 59.20 -9.22 53.48
N PRO A 5 58.23 -9.78 52.68
CA PRO A 5 56.84 -9.35 52.36
C PRO A 5 55.80 -10.54 52.37
N ARG A 6 54.46 -10.31 52.23
CA ARG A 6 53.55 -11.09 51.32
C ARG A 6 52.04 -10.74 51.35
N ARG A 7 51.56 -10.35 50.15
CA ARG A 7 50.40 -10.87 49.38
C ARG A 7 48.94 -10.40 49.66
N GLY A 8 48.38 -9.72 48.66
CA GLY A 8 46.94 -9.59 48.38
C GLY A 8 46.50 -8.12 48.35
N GLY A 9 45.99 -7.51 47.29
CA GLY A 9 45.68 -7.92 45.93
C GLY A 9 45.23 -6.66 45.18
N ARG A 10 46.03 -6.25 44.19
CA ARG A 10 45.69 -5.44 43.00
C ARG A 10 44.83 -4.18 43.18
N HIS A 11 45.51 -3.03 43.25
CA HIS A 11 45.09 -1.82 42.54
C HIS A 11 45.23 -2.03 41.02
N ARG A 12 44.20 -1.69 40.23
CA ARG A 12 44.37 -1.19 38.85
C ARG A 12 43.47 0.04 38.69
N LEU A 13 44.09 1.21 38.63
CA LEU A 13 44.31 2.01 37.42
C LEU A 13 43.06 2.82 37.02
N ARG A 14 43.18 4.14 37.17
CA ARG A 14 42.37 5.11 36.43
C ARG A 14 42.50 4.83 34.93
N SER A 15 41.39 4.60 34.28
CA SER A 15 41.16 4.89 32.86
C SER A 15 39.64 5.09 32.70
N SER A 16 39.13 6.31 32.76
CA SER A 16 38.87 7.15 31.58
C SER A 16 38.07 6.44 30.48
N ARG A 17 36.82 6.91 30.30
CA ARG A 17 35.91 6.71 29.15
C ARG A 17 35.60 5.26 28.74
N ALA A 18 34.40 4.81 29.11
CA ALA A 18 33.32 4.51 28.18
C ALA A 18 32.14 4.01 29.01
N ALA A 19 31.03 4.76 29.00
CA ALA A 19 29.79 4.33 29.61
C ALA A 19 29.31 3.07 28.89
N SER A 20 29.38 1.94 29.58
CA SER A 20 28.74 0.68 29.22
C SER A 20 27.25 0.75 29.58
N SER A 21 26.53 1.70 28.97
CA SER A 21 25.08 1.82 29.04
C SER A 21 24.59 2.12 27.63
N TRP A 22 24.26 1.05 26.91
CA TRP A 22 23.60 1.12 25.61
C TRP A 22 22.22 1.78 25.74
N PRO A 23 21.66 2.32 24.63
CA PRO A 23 20.78 3.48 24.64
C PRO A 23 19.31 3.13 24.93
N GLU A 24 18.67 3.95 25.74
CA GLU A 24 17.21 3.94 25.93
C GLU A 24 16.56 4.70 24.76
N TRP A 25 16.35 4.00 23.64
CA TRP A 25 15.44 4.47 22.60
C TRP A 25 14.04 4.26 23.13
N THR A 26 13.41 5.32 23.60
CA THR A 26 11.99 5.30 23.99
C THR A 26 11.18 5.13 22.71
N TRP A 27 10.70 3.91 22.45
CA TRP A 27 9.77 3.63 21.37
C TRP A 27 8.43 4.29 21.70
N GLY A 28 8.28 5.56 21.39
CA GLY A 28 7.02 6.26 21.33
C GLY A 28 6.56 6.31 19.88
N GLU A 29 5.35 5.81 19.62
CA GLU A 29 4.64 5.84 18.33
C GLU A 29 5.09 4.77 17.33
N THR A 30 4.48 3.58 17.46
CA THR A 30 4.35 2.63 16.35
C THR A 30 3.70 3.36 15.18
N LEU A 31 4.48 3.71 14.15
CA LEU A 31 3.91 4.10 12.85
C LEU A 31 2.99 2.97 12.40
N SER A 32 1.70 3.27 12.37
CA SER A 32 0.63 2.34 12.06
C SER A 32 0.89 1.64 10.72
N ALA A 33 0.85 0.31 10.77
CA ALA A 33 0.69 -0.61 9.66
C ALA A 33 1.57 -0.37 8.42
N VAL A 34 2.62 -1.19 8.28
CA VAL A 34 3.06 -1.60 6.95
C VAL A 34 1.92 -2.45 6.36
N LEU A 35 0.92 -1.78 5.78
CA LEU A 35 -0.05 -2.43 4.93
C LEU A 35 0.72 -2.85 3.69
N THR A 36 1.17 -4.10 3.63
CA THR A 36 1.53 -4.69 2.34
C THR A 36 0.22 -4.73 1.55
N PRO A 37 -0.01 -3.88 0.53
CA PRO A 37 -1.23 -3.99 -0.24
C PRO A 37 -1.28 -5.40 -0.82
N SER A 38 -2.32 -6.16 -0.47
CA SER A 38 -2.58 -7.43 -1.14
C SER A 38 -3.17 -7.07 -2.50
N ILE A 39 -2.30 -6.95 -3.50
CA ILE A 39 -2.73 -6.72 -4.88
C ILE A 39 -3.38 -8.00 -5.37
N LEU A 40 -4.68 -7.94 -5.64
CA LEU A 40 -5.45 -9.07 -6.13
C LEU A 40 -5.38 -9.18 -7.66
N VAL A 41 -5.46 -8.04 -8.34
CA VAL A 41 -5.42 -7.92 -9.79
C VAL A 41 -4.86 -6.56 -10.17
N ALA A 42 -4.23 -6.47 -11.33
CA ALA A 42 -3.83 -5.21 -11.93
C ALA A 42 -4.19 -5.17 -13.42
N VAL A 43 -4.50 -3.98 -13.93
CA VAL A 43 -4.82 -3.72 -15.33
C VAL A 43 -4.03 -2.52 -15.82
N VAL A 44 -3.60 -2.56 -17.09
CA VAL A 44 -2.91 -1.46 -17.76
C VAL A 44 -3.85 -0.88 -18.81
N THR A 45 -3.90 0.45 -18.91
CA THR A 45 -4.71 1.11 -19.94
C THR A 45 -4.27 0.70 -21.35
N PRO A 46 -5.18 0.64 -22.34
CA PRO A 46 -4.83 0.29 -23.72
C PRO A 46 -3.70 1.15 -24.32
N SER A 47 -3.55 2.41 -23.88
CA SER A 47 -2.45 3.30 -24.26
C SER A 47 -1.08 2.90 -23.69
N GLY A 48 -1.04 2.01 -22.69
CA GLY A 48 0.17 1.62 -21.98
C GLY A 48 0.68 2.61 -20.93
N SER A 49 -0.02 3.73 -20.69
CA SER A 49 0.51 4.84 -19.87
C SER A 49 0.11 4.80 -18.39
N LEU A 50 -0.90 4.01 -18.02
CA LEU A 50 -1.45 3.96 -16.67
C LEU A 50 -1.64 2.51 -16.21
N LEU A 51 -1.34 2.25 -14.94
CA LEU A 51 -1.54 0.98 -14.26
C LEU A 51 -2.45 1.17 -13.05
N TYR A 52 -3.50 0.37 -12.96
CA TYR A 52 -4.40 0.32 -11.82
C TYR A 52 -4.30 -1.04 -11.15
N ALA A 53 -4.08 -1.05 -9.84
CA ALA A 53 -3.95 -2.26 -9.04
C ALA A 53 -5.01 -2.26 -7.94
N LEU A 54 -5.70 -3.41 -7.78
CA LEU A 54 -6.74 -3.56 -6.78
C LEU A 54 -6.14 -3.98 -5.45
N SER A 55 -6.32 -3.15 -4.43
CA SER A 55 -6.05 -3.51 -3.04
C SER A 55 -7.33 -4.01 -2.40
N GLY A 56 -7.29 -5.25 -1.90
CA GLY A 56 -8.37 -5.81 -1.09
C GLY A 56 -8.61 -5.00 0.20
N GLY A 57 -9.75 -5.25 0.85
CA GLY A 57 -10.13 -4.57 2.09
C GLY A 57 -11.64 -4.48 2.26
N THR A 58 -12.07 -3.90 3.37
CA THR A 58 -13.49 -3.62 3.69
C THR A 58 -13.54 -2.28 4.44
N PRO A 59 -13.57 -1.13 3.73
CA PRO A 59 -13.58 -0.99 2.27
C PRO A 59 -12.21 -1.26 1.63
N GLY A 60 -12.21 -1.66 0.35
CA GLY A 60 -10.98 -1.79 -0.43
C GLY A 60 -10.60 -0.51 -1.15
N SER A 61 -9.57 -0.58 -1.99
CA SER A 61 -9.15 0.57 -2.79
C SER A 61 -8.48 0.21 -4.11
N VAL A 62 -8.42 1.18 -5.03
CA VAL A 62 -7.62 1.10 -6.26
C VAL A 62 -6.39 1.98 -6.12
N LEU A 63 -5.22 1.36 -6.27
CA LEU A 63 -3.96 2.04 -6.44
C LEU A 63 -3.79 2.43 -7.90
N ALA A 64 -3.38 3.66 -8.18
CA ALA A 64 -3.17 4.16 -9.52
C ALA A 64 -1.75 4.70 -9.71
N PHE A 65 -1.14 4.31 -10.83
CA PHE A 65 0.22 4.72 -11.20
C PHE A 65 0.26 5.12 -12.67
N SER A 66 1.06 6.12 -13.00
CA SER A 66 1.52 6.33 -14.37
C SER A 66 2.79 5.54 -14.64
N LEU A 67 2.91 5.02 -15.86
CA LEU A 67 4.08 4.32 -16.36
C LEU A 67 4.95 5.29 -17.17
N ASP A 68 6.23 5.37 -16.82
CA ASP A 68 7.21 6.05 -17.67
C ASP A 68 7.74 5.11 -18.77
N LEU A 69 8.49 5.67 -19.73
CA LEU A 69 9.05 4.93 -20.87
C LEU A 69 10.13 3.91 -20.47
N GLN A 70 10.62 3.97 -19.23
CA GLN A 70 11.63 3.10 -18.66
C GLN A 70 11.01 2.02 -17.75
N GLY A 71 9.67 1.99 -17.62
CA GLY A 71 8.93 1.05 -16.77
C GLY A 71 8.84 1.47 -15.30
N GLY A 72 9.20 2.70 -14.97
CA GLY A 72 8.98 3.30 -13.65
C GLY A 72 7.50 3.56 -13.38
N LEU A 73 7.11 3.41 -12.11
CA LEU A 73 5.77 3.66 -11.61
C LEU A 73 5.76 4.95 -10.78
N ASN A 74 4.99 5.94 -11.22
CA ASN A 74 4.78 7.17 -10.47
C ASN A 74 3.35 7.18 -9.91
N PRO A 75 3.14 7.36 -8.61
CA PRO A 75 1.80 7.42 -8.04
C PRO A 75 0.96 8.53 -8.67
N VAL A 76 -0.26 8.21 -9.07
CA VAL A 76 -1.23 9.21 -9.52
C VAL A 76 -1.71 10.02 -8.30
N PRO A 77 -1.81 11.36 -8.39
CA PRO A 77 -2.35 12.19 -7.31
C PRO A 77 -3.73 11.71 -6.85
N GLY A 78 -3.93 11.62 -5.53
CA GLY A 78 -5.19 11.15 -4.95
C GLY A 78 -5.32 9.63 -4.82
N SER A 79 -4.38 8.85 -5.36
CA SER A 79 -4.29 7.41 -5.06
C SER A 79 -3.89 7.18 -3.60
N PRO A 80 -4.47 6.18 -2.90
CA PRO A 80 -5.47 5.23 -3.37
C PRO A 80 -6.89 5.82 -3.46
N PHE A 81 -7.67 5.34 -4.44
CA PHE A 81 -9.09 5.68 -4.62
C PHE A 81 -9.98 4.65 -3.91
N ALA A 82 -10.88 5.11 -3.05
CA ALA A 82 -11.78 4.23 -2.30
C ALA A 82 -12.78 3.51 -3.21
N VAL A 83 -13.06 2.24 -2.91
CA VAL A 83 -14.13 1.44 -3.53
C VAL A 83 -15.00 0.79 -2.45
N GLY A 84 -15.94 -0.07 -2.85
CA GLY A 84 -16.77 -0.82 -1.93
C GLY A 84 -16.03 -1.94 -1.19
N ASP A 85 -16.83 -2.77 -0.52
CA ASP A 85 -16.36 -3.83 0.35
C ASP A 85 -15.94 -5.09 -0.39
N ALA A 86 -14.79 -5.63 0.03
CA ALA A 86 -14.16 -6.84 -0.50
C ALA A 86 -14.12 -6.82 -2.04
N PRO A 87 -13.38 -5.88 -2.64
CA PRO A 87 -13.31 -5.82 -4.09
C PRO A 87 -12.49 -7.00 -4.61
N THR A 88 -12.92 -7.53 -5.76
CA THR A 88 -12.41 -8.81 -6.30
C THR A 88 -11.75 -8.68 -7.65
N ASN A 89 -12.18 -7.72 -8.48
CA ASN A 89 -11.72 -7.64 -9.87
C ASN A 89 -11.74 -6.20 -10.42
N LEU A 90 -10.98 -5.97 -11.50
CA LEU A 90 -10.87 -4.73 -12.27
C LEU A 90 -11.13 -5.01 -13.75
N ALA A 91 -11.87 -4.14 -14.41
CA ALA A 91 -11.92 -4.09 -15.87
C ALA A 91 -11.85 -2.65 -16.37
N LEU A 92 -11.20 -2.46 -17.52
CA LEU A 92 -11.15 -1.19 -18.23
C LEU A 92 -12.09 -1.25 -19.43
N SER A 93 -12.76 -0.14 -19.72
CA SER A 93 -13.40 0.03 -21.02
C SER A 93 -12.37 -0.06 -22.16
N PRO A 94 -12.75 -0.46 -23.39
CA PRO A 94 -11.81 -0.59 -24.52
C PRO A 94 -11.13 0.72 -24.91
N SER A 95 -11.81 1.84 -24.70
CA SER A 95 -11.25 3.18 -24.92
C SER A 95 -10.30 3.63 -23.80
N GLY A 96 -10.18 2.86 -22.71
CA GLY A 96 -9.38 3.22 -21.53
C GLY A 96 -9.92 4.41 -20.74
N THR A 97 -11.20 4.79 -20.94
CA THR A 97 -11.81 5.97 -20.32
C THR A 97 -12.59 5.67 -19.04
N PHE A 98 -12.97 4.41 -18.81
CA PHE A 98 -13.64 3.97 -17.60
C PHE A 98 -12.93 2.77 -16.95
N LEU A 99 -12.96 2.74 -15.62
CA LEU A 99 -12.55 1.62 -14.79
C LEU A 99 -13.76 1.12 -13.98
N PHE A 100 -13.94 -0.20 -13.96
CA PHE A 100 -14.99 -0.89 -13.22
C PHE A 100 -14.38 -1.80 -12.16
N VAL A 101 -14.97 -1.80 -10.95
CA VAL A 101 -14.52 -2.59 -9.81
C VAL A 101 -15.69 -3.37 -9.23
N THR A 102 -15.56 -4.70 -9.15
CA THR A 102 -16.56 -5.57 -8.53
C THR A 102 -16.33 -5.65 -7.04
N ASN A 103 -17.34 -5.32 -6.24
CA ASN A 103 -17.30 -5.33 -4.77
C ASN A 103 -18.18 -6.47 -4.25
N SER A 104 -17.56 -7.57 -3.84
CA SER A 104 -18.26 -8.83 -3.62
C SER A 104 -19.16 -8.80 -2.38
N THR A 105 -18.65 -8.39 -1.23
CA THR A 105 -19.43 -8.31 0.01
C THR A 105 -20.47 -7.19 -0.06
N GLY A 106 -20.13 -6.07 -0.70
CA GLY A 106 -21.08 -4.97 -0.92
C GLY A 106 -22.16 -5.26 -1.96
N SER A 107 -22.02 -6.31 -2.77
CA SER A 107 -22.88 -6.61 -3.93
C SER A 107 -23.08 -5.39 -4.85
N THR A 108 -22.00 -4.65 -5.10
CA THR A 108 -22.01 -3.45 -5.94
C THR A 108 -20.89 -3.43 -6.97
N VAL A 109 -21.03 -2.58 -7.99
CA VAL A 109 -19.95 -2.22 -8.92
C VAL A 109 -19.59 -0.75 -8.75
N SER A 110 -18.35 -0.47 -8.39
CA SER A 110 -17.82 0.89 -8.39
C SER A 110 -17.34 1.21 -9.81
N THR A 111 -17.77 2.34 -10.36
CA THR A 111 -17.38 2.80 -11.70
C THR A 111 -16.75 4.18 -11.61
N PHE A 112 -15.64 4.35 -12.34
CA PHE A 112 -14.87 5.58 -12.38
C PHE A 112 -14.63 6.00 -13.82
N SER A 113 -14.70 7.31 -14.09
CA SER A 113 -14.06 7.90 -15.26
C SER A 113 -12.58 8.15 -14.99
N ILE A 114 -11.75 7.93 -16.01
CA ILE A 114 -10.30 8.12 -15.96
C ILE A 114 -9.95 9.49 -16.56
N GLY A 115 -9.39 10.37 -15.75
CA GLY A 115 -8.83 11.64 -16.23
C GLY A 115 -7.52 11.45 -17.01
N GLY A 116 -7.10 12.46 -17.78
CA GLY A 116 -5.87 12.38 -18.59
C GLY A 116 -4.59 12.13 -17.80
N THR A 117 -4.57 12.48 -16.51
CA THR A 117 -3.46 12.21 -15.57
C THR A 117 -3.61 10.87 -14.82
N GLY A 118 -4.63 10.07 -15.14
CA GLY A 118 -4.96 8.82 -14.46
C GLY A 118 -5.80 8.96 -13.20
N VAL A 119 -6.22 10.18 -12.84
CA VAL A 119 -7.07 10.40 -11.65
C VAL A 119 -8.42 9.76 -11.89
N LEU A 120 -8.86 8.93 -10.93
CA LEU A 120 -10.17 8.29 -10.96
C LEU A 120 -11.21 9.19 -10.32
N THR A 121 -12.30 9.44 -11.04
CA THR A 121 -13.47 10.15 -10.51
C THR A 121 -14.67 9.23 -10.53
N PRO A 122 -15.37 8.98 -9.40
CA PRO A 122 -16.59 8.19 -9.41
C PRO A 122 -17.61 8.78 -10.39
N VAL A 123 -18.21 7.94 -11.21
CA VAL A 123 -19.33 8.40 -12.06
C VAL A 123 -20.57 8.65 -11.20
N ASN A 124 -21.48 9.51 -11.67
CA ASN A 124 -22.70 9.81 -10.92
C ASN A 124 -23.52 8.52 -10.67
N GLY A 125 -23.91 8.31 -9.40
CA GLY A 125 -24.65 7.11 -8.97
C GLY A 125 -23.78 5.90 -8.61
N SER A 126 -22.45 5.98 -8.75
CA SER A 126 -21.53 4.94 -8.29
C SER A 126 -21.41 4.95 -6.75
N PRO A 127 -21.30 3.77 -6.09
CA PRO A 127 -21.36 2.43 -6.68
C PRO A 127 -22.80 1.99 -6.99
N PHE A 128 -22.95 1.18 -8.05
CA PHE A 128 -24.25 0.66 -8.48
C PHE A 128 -24.56 -0.68 -7.81
N PRO A 129 -25.74 -0.88 -7.19
CA PRO A 129 -26.12 -2.16 -6.60
C PRO A 129 -26.42 -3.21 -7.68
N LEU A 130 -26.07 -4.47 -7.41
CA LEU A 130 -26.42 -5.60 -8.27
C LEU A 130 -27.51 -6.46 -7.61
N PRO A 131 -28.49 -6.97 -8.39
CA PRO A 131 -29.40 -8.01 -7.89
C PRO A 131 -28.64 -9.34 -7.79
N GLY A 132 -28.49 -9.89 -6.57
CA GLY A 132 -27.83 -11.18 -6.32
C GLY A 132 -26.57 -11.07 -5.46
N THR A 133 -25.90 -12.19 -5.22
CA THR A 133 -24.72 -12.26 -4.34
C THR A 133 -23.41 -12.10 -5.12
N GLY A 134 -22.62 -11.08 -4.78
CA GLY A 134 -21.16 -11.03 -4.96
C GLY A 134 -20.60 -11.19 -6.37
N PRO A 135 -20.44 -10.11 -7.16
CA PRO A 135 -19.74 -10.19 -8.44
C PRO A 135 -18.27 -10.60 -8.24
N THR A 136 -17.84 -11.63 -8.96
CA THR A 136 -16.46 -12.17 -8.91
C THR A 136 -15.63 -11.83 -10.16
N SER A 137 -16.30 -11.44 -11.25
CA SER A 137 -15.63 -11.13 -12.52
C SER A 137 -16.34 -10.02 -13.28
N ILE A 138 -15.55 -9.24 -14.01
CA ILE A 138 -16.02 -8.23 -14.94
C ILE A 138 -15.10 -8.22 -16.16
N SER A 139 -15.68 -8.05 -17.34
CA SER A 139 -14.97 -7.85 -18.60
C SER A 139 -15.71 -6.78 -19.40
N ALA A 140 -14.97 -5.89 -20.05
CA ALA A 140 -15.53 -4.98 -21.05
C ALA A 140 -15.02 -5.43 -22.42
N GLY A 141 -15.93 -5.67 -23.36
CA GLY A 141 -15.66 -6.38 -24.63
C GLY A 141 -14.73 -5.64 -25.58
N LEU A 142 -14.09 -6.38 -26.50
CA LEU A 142 -13.09 -5.92 -27.47
C LEU A 142 -13.64 -5.00 -28.57
#